data_AF-A0A951PS41-F1
#
_entry.id   AF-A0A951PS41-F1
#
_cell.length_a   1.000
_cell.length_b   1.000
_cell.length_c   1.000
_cell.angle_alpha   90.00
_cell.angle_beta   90.00
_cell.angle_gamma   90.00
#
_symmetry.space_group_name_H-M   'P 1'
#
loop_
_entity.id
_entity.type
_entity.pdbx_description
1 polymer ?
#
loop_
_entity_poly.entity_id
_entity_poly.type
_entity_poly.pdbx_seq_one_letter_code
_entity_poly.pdbx_strand_id
1 'polypeptide(L)'
;MGSNVREKTLMDEKEIIWIQDPNNFPWVREAETDFCQRQGISMSRKSDLEAGETILIGYADLEEDAPPAFTEAGHEYFFRRVFTICKGDFEAYGDKDCPTEAVEPSTIYPKVKGSSPKRKAQIAVRLPIILFKKLNAHIQTTGISQTQVVISALAKYLDTPEEISLPERVLNLEKRVAALEAKD
;
A
#
# COMPACT_ATOMS: atom_id res chain seq x y z
N MET A 1 -3.16 16.09 3.78
CA MET A 1 -2.77 16.15 2.36
C MET A 1 -1.88 14.95 2.08
N GLY A 2 -2.41 13.99 1.33
CA GLY A 2 -1.71 12.75 0.97
C GLY A 2 -1.35 12.75 -0.52
N SER A 3 -0.49 11.81 -0.92
CA SER A 3 0.03 11.56 -2.28
C SER A 3 -0.63 12.36 -3.41
N ASN A 4 0.23 13.04 -4.19
CA ASN A 4 -0.13 13.93 -5.28
C ASN A 4 -0.73 13.21 -6.50
N VAL A 5 -0.79 11.88 -6.48
CA VAL A 5 -1.38 11.09 -7.57
C VAL A 5 -2.90 11.04 -7.45
N ARG A 6 -3.56 11.37 -8.56
CA ARG A 6 -5.02 11.34 -8.72
C ARG A 6 -5.49 9.90 -8.86
N GLU A 7 -6.63 9.55 -8.23
CA GLU A 7 -7.20 8.20 -8.34
C GLU A 7 -7.45 7.79 -9.80
N LYS A 8 -7.85 8.74 -10.65
CA LYS A 8 -8.05 8.49 -12.09
C LYS A 8 -6.79 7.94 -12.77
N THR A 9 -5.61 8.39 -12.36
CA THR A 9 -4.32 7.97 -12.94
C THR A 9 -4.00 6.52 -12.61
N LEU A 10 -4.59 5.98 -11.54
CA LEU A 10 -4.37 4.60 -11.11
C LEU A 10 -5.21 3.59 -11.91
N MET A 11 -6.36 4.01 -12.46
CA MET A 11 -7.41 3.09 -12.95
C MET A 11 -6.92 2.17 -14.07
N ASP A 12 -6.06 2.70 -14.93
CA ASP A 12 -5.61 2.02 -16.14
C ASP A 12 -4.20 1.42 -15.99
N GLU A 13 -3.69 1.31 -14.76
CA GLU A 13 -2.38 0.70 -14.52
C GLU A 13 -2.42 -0.81 -14.67
N LYS A 14 -1.56 -1.34 -15.53
CA LYS A 14 -1.38 -2.77 -15.73
C LYS A 14 -0.44 -3.37 -14.69
N GLU A 15 0.77 -2.81 -14.59
CA GLU A 15 1.82 -3.32 -13.72
C GLU A 15 2.78 -2.21 -13.26
N ILE A 16 3.55 -2.48 -12.21
CA ILE A 16 4.60 -1.59 -11.71
C ILE A 16 5.95 -2.17 -12.12
N ILE A 17 6.71 -1.40 -12.90
CA ILE A 17 8.05 -1.75 -13.35
C ILE A 17 9.07 -1.13 -12.42
N TRP A 18 9.81 -1.98 -11.70
CA TRP A 18 10.92 -1.59 -10.85
C TRP A 18 12.23 -1.65 -11.62
N ILE A 19 12.89 -0.51 -11.78
CA ILE A 19 14.24 -0.41 -12.38
C ILE A 19 15.30 -0.78 -11.34
N GLN A 20 15.06 -0.45 -10.08
CA GLN A 20 15.87 -0.82 -8.92
C GLN A 20 15.04 -1.62 -7.93
N ASP A 21 15.67 -2.48 -7.15
CA ASP A 21 14.97 -3.27 -6.13
C ASP A 21 14.31 -2.34 -5.09
N PRO A 22 12.98 -2.33 -4.99
CA PRO A 22 12.26 -1.44 -4.07
C PRO A 22 12.57 -1.72 -2.59
N ASN A 23 13.03 -2.92 -2.24
CA ASN A 23 13.33 -3.28 -0.85
C ASN A 23 14.60 -2.59 -0.31
N ASN A 24 15.40 -1.98 -1.18
CA ASN A 24 16.57 -1.20 -0.78
C ASN A 24 16.21 0.18 -0.23
N PHE A 25 14.93 0.58 -0.31
CA PHE A 25 14.48 1.91 0.06
C PHE A 25 13.40 1.83 1.14
N PRO A 26 13.54 2.57 2.27
CA PRO A 26 12.50 2.59 3.31
C PRO A 26 11.20 3.24 2.82
N TRP A 27 11.31 4.16 1.86
CA TRP A 27 10.22 4.80 1.16
C TRP A 27 10.69 5.29 -0.21
N VAL A 28 9.75 5.56 -1.13
CA VAL A 28 10.00 6.24 -2.41
C VAL A 28 9.06 7.41 -2.57
N ARG A 29 9.42 8.43 -3.35
CA ARG A 29 8.51 9.52 -3.71
C ARG A 29 7.58 9.05 -4.81
N GLU A 30 6.27 9.25 -4.63
CA GLU A 30 5.26 8.96 -5.65
C GLU A 30 4.85 10.26 -6.36
N ALA A 31 5.02 10.29 -7.68
CA ALA A 31 4.62 11.42 -8.51
C ALA A 31 3.86 10.96 -9.75
N GLU A 32 3.09 11.88 -10.32
CA GLU A 32 2.42 11.71 -11.60
C GLU A 32 3.19 12.47 -12.67
N THR A 33 3.40 11.85 -13.82
CA THR A 33 4.03 12.50 -14.97
C THR A 33 3.46 11.95 -16.28
N ASP A 34 3.57 12.71 -17.35
CA ASP A 34 3.07 12.37 -18.68
C ASP A 34 4.10 11.54 -19.47
N PHE A 35 3.61 10.64 -20.32
CA PHE A 35 4.43 9.87 -21.25
C PHE A 35 3.73 9.81 -22.60
N CYS A 36 4.49 9.78 -23.69
CA CYS A 36 3.95 9.56 -25.04
C CYS A 36 3.62 8.08 -25.34
N GLN A 37 3.82 7.18 -24.37
CA GLN A 37 3.63 5.75 -24.52
C GLN A 37 3.00 5.14 -23.26
N ARG A 38 2.10 4.18 -23.46
CA ARG A 38 1.41 3.43 -22.38
C ARG A 38 2.37 2.56 -21.57
N GLN A 39 3.35 1.96 -22.25
CA GLN A 39 4.26 0.97 -21.69
C GLN A 39 5.72 1.31 -21.94
N GLY A 40 6.59 0.89 -21.02
CA GLY A 40 8.02 1.16 -21.02
C GLY A 40 8.37 2.63 -20.88
N ILE A 41 9.67 2.93 -20.88
CA ILE A 41 10.22 4.29 -20.82
C ILE A 41 11.28 4.49 -21.91
N SER A 42 11.22 5.61 -22.64
CA SER A 42 12.25 5.97 -23.60
C SER A 42 13.51 6.47 -22.89
N MET A 43 14.69 6.30 -23.50
CA MET A 43 15.94 6.77 -22.91
C MET A 43 15.94 8.28 -22.63
N SER A 44 15.39 9.08 -23.55
CA SER A 44 15.23 10.53 -23.34
C SER A 44 14.37 10.82 -22.12
N ARG A 45 13.20 10.19 -22.01
CA ARG A 45 12.29 10.45 -20.88
C ARG A 45 12.90 9.97 -19.57
N LYS A 46 13.62 8.85 -19.58
CA LYS A 46 14.38 8.40 -18.41
C LYS A 46 15.41 9.46 -17.97
N SER A 47 16.21 9.96 -18.92
CA SER A 47 17.18 11.02 -18.62
C SER A 47 16.53 12.31 -18.11
N ASP A 48 15.36 12.68 -18.61
CA ASP A 48 14.62 13.86 -18.13
C ASP A 48 14.13 13.67 -16.68
N LEU A 49 13.63 12.47 -16.34
CA LEU A 49 13.17 12.14 -14.99
C LEU A 49 14.33 11.99 -13.99
N GLU A 50 15.49 11.57 -14.47
CA GLU A 50 16.75 11.49 -13.71
C GLU A 50 17.56 12.79 -13.75
N ALA A 51 17.00 13.87 -14.31
CA ALA A 51 17.69 15.15 -14.37
C ALA A 51 17.96 15.72 -12.97
N GLY A 52 19.14 16.34 -12.81
CA GLY A 52 19.58 16.89 -11.54
C GLY A 52 20.10 15.80 -10.59
N GLU A 53 19.59 15.79 -9.36
CA GLU A 53 19.96 14.81 -8.32
C GLU A 53 18.86 13.75 -8.09
N THR A 54 17.99 13.54 -9.07
CA THR A 54 16.87 12.58 -8.99
C THR A 54 17.27 11.22 -9.55
N ILE A 55 16.84 10.16 -8.87
CA ILE A 55 17.05 8.77 -9.27
C ILE A 55 15.69 8.13 -9.51
N LEU A 56 15.48 7.58 -10.71
CA LEU A 56 14.27 6.84 -11.03
C LEU A 56 14.36 5.40 -10.47
N ILE A 57 13.39 5.04 -9.64
CA ILE A 57 13.31 3.73 -8.99
C ILE A 57 12.35 2.81 -9.75
N GLY A 58 11.24 3.35 -10.23
CA GLY A 58 10.25 2.60 -11.00
C GLY A 58 9.17 3.47 -11.61
N TYR A 59 8.26 2.84 -12.35
CA TYR A 59 7.13 3.50 -13.01
C TYR A 59 5.98 2.52 -13.24
N ALA A 60 4.77 3.02 -13.45
CA ALA A 60 3.61 2.21 -13.81
C ALA A 60 3.47 2.09 -15.32
N ASP A 61 3.30 0.88 -15.84
CA ASP A 61 2.82 0.63 -17.20
C ASP A 61 1.30 0.60 -17.22
N LEU A 62 0.71 1.04 -18.34
CA LEU A 62 -0.74 1.08 -18.51
C LEU A 62 -1.25 -0.11 -19.33
N GLU A 63 -2.53 -0.41 -19.15
CA GLU A 63 -3.30 -1.36 -19.97
C GLU A 63 -3.30 -0.88 -21.44
N GLU A 64 -3.43 -1.82 -22.39
CA GLU A 64 -3.36 -1.50 -23.82
C GLU A 64 -4.49 -0.57 -24.29
N ASP A 65 -5.65 -0.67 -23.65
CA ASP A 65 -6.87 0.11 -23.93
C ASP A 65 -6.96 1.41 -23.11
N ALA A 66 -5.93 1.73 -22.31
CA ALA A 66 -5.89 2.97 -21.53
C ALA A 66 -6.09 4.20 -22.43
N PRO A 67 -7.06 5.09 -22.15
CA PRO A 67 -7.29 6.28 -22.96
C PRO A 67 -6.16 7.30 -22.77
N PRO A 68 -5.83 8.10 -23.79
CA PRO A 68 -4.91 9.21 -23.62
C PRO A 68 -5.50 10.23 -22.64
N ALA A 69 -4.64 10.76 -21.78
CA ALA A 69 -5.00 11.83 -20.86
C ALA A 69 -5.22 13.16 -21.61
N PHE A 70 -4.40 13.44 -22.63
CA PHE A 70 -4.54 14.57 -23.53
C PHE A 70 -3.78 14.31 -24.84
N THR A 71 -3.99 15.19 -25.82
CA THR A 71 -3.29 15.19 -27.10
C THR A 71 -2.66 16.56 -27.34
N GLU A 72 -1.38 16.59 -27.68
CA GLU A 72 -0.65 17.82 -27.98
C GLU A 72 0.24 17.60 -29.20
N ALA A 73 0.23 18.54 -30.15
CA ALA A 73 1.00 18.46 -31.39
C ALA A 73 0.83 17.15 -32.19
N GLY A 74 -0.34 16.50 -32.11
CA GLY A 74 -0.62 15.23 -32.77
C GLY A 74 -0.10 13.99 -32.03
N HIS A 75 0.45 14.17 -30.84
CA HIS A 75 0.90 13.09 -29.96
C HIS A 75 -0.07 12.86 -28.81
N GLU A 76 -0.33 11.59 -28.51
CA GLU A 76 -1.09 11.17 -27.34
C GLU A 76 -0.20 11.09 -26.10
N TYR A 77 -0.69 11.62 -24.98
CA TYR A 77 0.00 11.61 -23.70
C TYR A 77 -0.81 10.88 -22.65
N PHE A 78 -0.12 10.14 -21.80
CA PHE A 78 -0.69 9.30 -20.75
C PHE A 78 -0.10 9.70 -19.41
N PHE A 79 -0.94 10.03 -18.43
CA PHE A 79 -0.46 10.21 -17.06
C PHE A 79 -0.15 8.86 -16.44
N ARG A 80 1.04 8.74 -15.86
CA ARG A 80 1.54 7.51 -15.26
C ARG A 80 2.22 7.83 -13.94
N ARG A 81 2.17 6.89 -13.00
CA ARG A 81 2.95 6.98 -11.76
C ARG A 81 4.43 6.73 -12.04
N VAL A 82 5.25 7.53 -11.38
CA VAL A 82 6.70 7.32 -11.29
C VAL A 82 7.13 7.34 -9.83
N PHE A 83 8.16 6.56 -9.54
CA PHE A 83 8.73 6.41 -8.21
C PHE A 83 10.18 6.87 -8.25
N THR A 84 10.53 7.86 -7.43
CA THR A 84 11.84 8.48 -7.44
C THR A 84 12.42 8.65 -6.04
N ILE A 85 13.73 8.87 -5.98
CA ILE A 85 14.47 9.33 -4.81
C ILE A 85 15.36 10.49 -5.22
N CYS A 86 15.46 11.53 -4.40
CA CYS A 86 16.47 12.57 -4.58
C CYS A 86 17.71 12.22 -3.77
N LYS A 87 18.90 12.53 -4.29
CA LYS A 87 20.14 12.43 -3.52
C LYS A 87 20.05 13.32 -2.28
N GLY A 88 20.47 12.80 -1.14
CA GLY A 88 20.35 13.52 0.14
C GLY A 88 19.00 13.36 0.83
N ASP A 89 18.03 12.63 0.24
CA ASP A 89 16.69 12.47 0.83
C ASP A 89 16.76 11.84 2.22
N PHE A 90 17.44 10.70 2.35
CA PHE A 90 17.49 9.98 3.62
C PHE A 90 18.30 10.72 4.67
N GLU A 91 19.32 11.49 4.27
CA GLU A 91 20.07 12.38 5.15
C GLU A 91 19.25 13.58 5.62
N ALA A 92 18.43 14.17 4.73
CA ALA A 92 17.65 15.37 5.03
C ALA A 92 16.46 15.08 5.97
N TYR A 93 15.81 13.92 5.80
CA TYR A 93 14.65 13.53 6.61
C TYR A 93 15.04 12.64 7.81
N GLY A 94 16.14 11.89 7.72
CA GLY A 94 16.52 10.90 8.71
C GLY A 94 15.51 9.74 8.82
N ASP A 95 15.66 8.92 9.87
CA ASP A 95 14.93 7.65 9.99
C ASP A 95 13.44 7.78 10.34
N LYS A 96 13.02 8.94 10.87
CA LYS A 96 11.66 9.14 11.43
C LYS A 96 10.79 10.06 10.60
N ASP A 97 11.33 10.61 9.53
CA ASP A 97 10.64 11.57 8.70
C ASP A 97 10.68 11.14 7.23
N CYS A 98 9.80 11.74 6.44
CA CYS A 98 9.73 11.51 5.01
C CYS A 98 9.00 12.68 4.33
N PRO A 99 9.22 12.92 3.04
CA PRO A 99 8.45 13.91 2.29
C PRO A 99 6.96 13.55 2.24
N THR A 100 6.12 14.50 1.85
CA THR A 100 4.65 14.35 1.90
C THR A 100 4.15 13.30 0.89
N GLU A 101 4.84 13.19 -0.23
CA GLU A 101 4.64 12.25 -1.32
C GLU A 101 5.31 10.89 -1.10
N ALA A 102 5.98 10.68 0.04
CA ALA A 102 6.60 9.39 0.33
C ALA A 102 5.54 8.30 0.51
N VAL A 103 5.82 7.16 -0.11
CA VAL A 103 5.04 5.92 -0.02
C VAL A 103 5.95 4.74 0.31
N GLU A 104 5.42 3.76 1.04
CA GLU A 104 6.10 2.50 1.35
C GLU A 104 6.08 1.58 0.13
N PRO A 105 7.23 1.11 -0.39
CA PRO A 105 7.29 0.35 -1.63
C PRO A 105 6.49 -0.95 -1.60
N SER A 106 6.46 -1.62 -0.44
CA SER A 106 5.69 -2.86 -0.20
C SER A 106 4.17 -2.70 -0.30
N THR A 107 3.68 -1.46 -0.30
CA THR A 107 2.25 -1.13 -0.38
C THR A 107 1.82 -0.69 -1.78
N ILE A 108 2.77 -0.64 -2.73
CA ILE A 108 2.53 -0.19 -4.09
C ILE A 108 2.10 -1.38 -4.94
N TYR A 109 0.86 -1.33 -5.40
CA TYR A 109 0.30 -2.27 -6.36
C TYR A 109 -0.38 -1.49 -7.49
N PRO A 110 -0.52 -2.08 -8.70
CA PRO A 110 -1.30 -1.49 -9.77
C PRO A 110 -2.71 -1.15 -9.28
N LYS A 111 -3.23 0.01 -9.68
CA LYS A 111 -4.59 0.47 -9.32
C LYS A 111 -4.80 0.73 -7.82
N VAL A 112 -3.74 0.63 -7.01
CA VAL A 112 -3.77 0.86 -5.55
C VAL A 112 -2.87 2.01 -5.18
N LYS A 113 -3.41 2.97 -4.43
CA LYS A 113 -2.66 4.10 -3.92
C LYS A 113 -1.65 3.65 -2.87
N GLY A 114 -0.38 4.06 -3.02
CA GLY A 114 0.66 3.74 -2.05
C GLY A 114 0.36 4.33 -0.67
N SER A 115 0.69 3.58 0.39
CA SER A 115 0.54 4.03 1.77
C SER A 115 1.74 4.86 2.18
N SER A 116 1.49 5.96 2.89
CA SER A 116 2.58 6.80 3.40
C SER A 116 3.23 6.14 4.62
N PRO A 117 4.57 6.15 4.76
CA PRO A 117 5.27 5.59 5.92
C PRO A 117 4.84 6.20 7.25
N LYS A 118 4.39 7.46 7.24
CA LYS A 118 3.90 8.15 8.44
C LYS A 118 2.50 7.72 8.85
N ARG A 119 1.71 7.16 7.93
CA ARG A 119 0.30 6.88 8.15
C ARG A 119 0.12 5.42 8.50
N LYS A 120 -0.18 5.16 9.77
CA LYS A 120 -0.73 3.87 10.19
C LYS A 120 -2.08 3.67 9.52
N ALA A 121 -2.30 2.50 8.93
CA ALA A 121 -3.60 2.13 8.39
C ALA A 121 -4.66 2.24 9.50
N GLN A 122 -5.72 2.99 9.24
CA GLN A 122 -6.83 3.19 10.17
C GLN A 122 -8.14 2.97 9.44
N ILE A 123 -9.02 2.19 10.07
CA ILE A 123 -10.36 1.94 9.57
C ILE A 123 -11.34 2.38 10.65
N ALA A 124 -12.26 3.27 10.30
CA ALA A 124 -13.40 3.63 11.14
C ALA A 124 -14.63 2.87 10.66
N VAL A 125 -15.25 2.08 11.52
CA VAL A 125 -16.40 1.23 11.17
C VAL A 125 -17.59 1.57 12.07
N ARG A 126 -18.79 1.66 11.49
CA ARG A 126 -20.04 1.74 12.26
C ARG A 126 -20.56 0.33 12.52
N LEU A 127 -20.64 -0.06 13.78
CA LEU A 127 -21.09 -1.39 14.18
C LEU A 127 -22.54 -1.35 14.68
N PRO A 128 -23.41 -2.30 14.28
CA PRO A 128 -24.70 -2.49 14.91
C PRO A 128 -24.54 -2.71 16.42
N ILE A 129 -25.44 -2.13 17.22
CA ILE A 129 -25.30 -2.13 18.69
C ILE A 129 -25.25 -3.54 19.31
N ILE A 130 -25.96 -4.50 18.69
CA ILE A 130 -25.96 -5.90 19.13
C ILE A 130 -24.57 -6.51 18.94
N LEU A 131 -23.91 -6.23 17.82
CA LEU A 131 -22.57 -6.73 17.52
C LEU A 131 -21.52 -6.10 18.46
N PHE A 132 -21.63 -4.80 18.71
CA PHE A 132 -20.76 -4.10 19.65
C PHE A 132 -20.87 -4.65 21.08
N LYS A 133 -22.09 -4.97 21.55
CA LYS A 133 -22.29 -5.63 22.85
C LYS A 133 -21.62 -7.00 22.92
N LYS A 134 -21.76 -7.83 21.87
CA LYS A 134 -21.11 -9.14 21.80
C LYS A 134 -19.58 -9.03 21.80
N LEU A 135 -19.05 -8.06 21.07
CA LEU A 135 -17.61 -7.77 21.05
C LEU A 135 -17.09 -7.40 22.45
N ASN A 136 -17.77 -6.50 23.15
CA ASN A 136 -17.38 -6.10 24.51
C ASN A 136 -17.46 -7.27 25.51
N ALA A 137 -18.50 -8.10 25.44
CA ALA A 137 -18.60 -9.29 26.29
C ALA A 137 -17.44 -10.27 26.02
N HIS A 138 -17.07 -10.47 24.75
CA HIS A 138 -15.92 -11.30 24.39
C HIS A 138 -14.62 -10.74 24.97
N ILE A 139 -14.36 -9.45 24.81
CA ILE A 139 -13.18 -8.76 25.34
C ILE A 139 -13.08 -8.92 26.87
N GLN A 140 -14.20 -8.76 27.58
CA GLN A 140 -14.25 -8.94 29.04
C GLN A 140 -13.96 -10.38 29.47
N THR A 141 -14.39 -11.36 28.68
CA THR A 141 -14.22 -12.79 29.00
C THR A 141 -12.79 -13.26 28.72
N THR A 142 -12.19 -12.80 27.62
CA THR A 142 -10.90 -13.32 27.15
C THR A 142 -9.71 -12.42 27.50
N GLY A 143 -9.94 -11.15 27.86
CA GLY A 143 -8.89 -10.15 28.05
C GLY A 143 -8.22 -9.68 26.76
N ILE A 144 -8.63 -10.18 25.59
CA ILE A 144 -8.08 -9.80 24.29
C ILE A 144 -8.57 -8.39 23.94
N SER A 145 -7.68 -7.50 23.51
CA SER A 145 -8.05 -6.13 23.16
C SER A 145 -9.01 -6.06 21.97
N GLN A 146 -9.84 -5.02 21.94
CA GLN A 146 -10.78 -4.79 20.82
C GLN A 146 -10.09 -4.82 19.46
N THR A 147 -8.93 -4.16 19.35
CA THR A 147 -8.14 -4.12 18.12
C THR A 147 -7.69 -5.50 17.70
N GLN A 148 -7.18 -6.33 18.63
CA GLN A 148 -6.74 -7.69 18.31
C GLN A 148 -7.87 -8.59 17.85
N VAL A 149 -9.06 -8.47 18.44
CA VAL A 149 -10.25 -9.23 18.02
C VAL A 149 -10.65 -8.83 16.59
N VAL A 150 -10.68 -7.53 16.29
CA VAL A 150 -11.03 -7.03 14.95
C VAL A 150 -10.00 -7.45 13.91
N ILE A 151 -8.70 -7.31 14.20
CA ILE A 151 -7.61 -7.75 13.32
C ILE A 151 -7.71 -9.25 13.07
N SER A 152 -7.87 -10.06 14.12
CA SER A 152 -7.96 -11.52 13.98
C SER A 152 -9.19 -11.96 13.19
N ALA A 153 -10.32 -11.26 13.33
CA ALA A 153 -11.52 -11.52 12.54
C ALA A 153 -11.32 -11.17 11.04
N LEU A 154 -10.69 -10.03 10.74
CA LEU A 154 -10.35 -9.64 9.38
C LEU A 154 -9.34 -10.61 8.74
N ALA A 155 -8.30 -10.99 9.50
CA ALA A 155 -7.28 -11.94 9.07
C ALA A 155 -7.90 -13.29 8.69
N LYS A 156 -8.83 -13.81 9.52
CA LYS A 156 -9.59 -15.02 9.20
C LYS A 156 -10.48 -14.86 7.96
N TYR A 157 -11.11 -13.70 7.79
CA TYR A 157 -11.99 -13.44 6.65
C TYR A 157 -11.22 -13.31 5.32
N LEU A 158 -10.01 -12.76 5.36
CA LEU A 158 -9.14 -12.53 4.20
C LEU A 158 -8.14 -13.66 3.94
N ASP A 159 -8.22 -14.78 4.69
CA ASP A 159 -7.31 -15.93 4.60
C ASP A 159 -5.83 -15.58 4.83
N THR A 160 -5.56 -14.72 5.81
CA THR A 160 -4.20 -14.32 6.24
C THR A 160 -3.91 -14.76 7.68
N PRO A 161 -3.77 -16.07 7.94
CA PRO A 161 -3.67 -16.61 9.29
C PRO A 161 -2.44 -16.13 10.07
N GLU A 162 -1.39 -15.67 9.38
CA GLU A 162 -0.18 -15.10 9.97
C GLU A 162 -0.43 -13.80 10.73
N GLU A 163 -1.53 -13.11 10.45
CA GLU A 163 -1.93 -11.85 11.11
C GLU A 163 -2.87 -12.06 12.32
N ILE A 164 -3.31 -13.30 12.57
CA ILE A 164 -4.13 -13.61 13.76
C ILE A 164 -3.30 -13.39 15.01
N SER A 165 -3.82 -12.65 15.99
CA SER A 165 -3.09 -12.33 17.22
C SER A 165 -2.72 -13.58 18.03
N LEU A 166 -1.53 -13.58 18.65
CA LEU A 166 -1.07 -14.70 19.50
C LEU A 166 -2.08 -15.07 20.60
N PRO A 167 -2.67 -14.13 21.36
CA PRO A 167 -3.67 -14.47 22.37
C PRO A 167 -4.85 -15.24 21.79
N GLU A 168 -5.30 -14.88 20.59
CA GLU A 168 -6.43 -15.54 19.96
C GLU A 168 -6.07 -16.91 19.39
N ARG A 169 -4.82 -17.11 18.92
CA ARG A 169 -4.32 -18.44 18.54
C ARG A 169 -4.28 -19.38 19.74
N VAL A 170 -3.75 -18.90 20.87
CA VAL A 170 -3.70 -19.68 22.13
C VAL A 170 -5.11 -20.06 22.57
N LEU A 171 -6.06 -19.12 22.58
CA LEU A 171 -7.44 -19.40 22.93
C LEU A 171 -8.10 -20.47 22.02
N ASN A 172 -7.80 -20.45 20.72
CA ASN A 172 -8.31 -21.48 19.80
C ASN A 172 -7.66 -22.84 20.05
N LEU A 173 -6.37 -22.89 20.42
CA LEU A 173 -5.69 -24.11 20.81
C LEU A 173 -6.29 -24.67 22.10
N GLU A 174 -6.49 -23.85 23.13
CA GLU A 174 -7.13 -24.25 24.39
C GLU A 174 -8.52 -24.85 24.16
N LYS A 175 -9.33 -24.22 23.31
CA LYS A 175 -10.66 -24.76 22.94
C LYS A 175 -10.57 -26.11 22.23
N ARG A 176 -9.59 -26.29 21.33
CA ARG A 176 -9.39 -27.55 20.62
C ARG A 176 -8.91 -28.65 21.55
N VAL A 177 -7.99 -28.34 22.46
CA VAL A 177 -7.49 -29.28 23.47
C VAL A 177 -8.63 -29.70 24.39
N ALA A 178 -9.39 -28.75 24.95
CA ALA A 178 -10.54 -29.07 25.80
C ALA A 178 -11.60 -29.93 25.08
N ALA A 179 -11.84 -29.69 23.79
CA ALA A 179 -12.77 -30.50 22.99
C ALA A 179 -12.24 -31.91 22.66
N LEU A 180 -10.92 -32.11 22.69
CA LEU A 180 -10.30 -33.43 22.55
C LEU A 180 -10.30 -34.17 23.89
N GLU A 181 -9.93 -33.49 24.97
CA GLU A 181 -9.98 -34.06 26.34
C GLU A 181 -11.39 -34.46 26.76
N ALA A 182 -12.44 -33.80 26.26
CA ALA A 182 -13.83 -34.17 26.51
C ALA A 182 -14.32 -35.39 25.71
N LYS A 183 -13.50 -35.95 24.82
CA LYS A 183 -13.83 -37.14 24.01
C LYS A 183 -13.15 -38.42 24.48
N ASP A 184 -12.22 -38.31 25.44
CA ASP A 184 -11.62 -39.43 26.17
C ASP A 184 -12.36 -39.67 27.50
#